data_AF-A0A1G1MGH0-F1
#
_entry.id   AF-A0A1G1MGH0-F1
#
_cell.length_a   1.000
_cell.length_b   1.000
_cell.length_c   1.000
_cell.angle_alpha   90.00
_cell.angle_beta   90.00
_cell.angle_gamma   90.00
#
_symmetry.space_group_name_H-M   'P 1'
#
loop_
_entity.id
_entity.type
_entity.pdbx_description
1 polymer ?
#
loop_
_entity_poly.entity_id
_entity_poly.type
_entity_poly.pdbx_seq_one_letter_code
_entity_poly.pdbx_strand_id
1 'polypeptide(L)'
;MLPSRAYAGWVWTPQTGWIGPAGAVKDTPKEQLDFALAFFENGKFDKARIEFKKLLTHYKDALEAREAQYHLGRCHEEQGDYYAAFLEYRKTIQVYPSTTRFEEIVERMYQIGNHFLSGKKRKVLGTIAIMPARDKAIEVFQAIAEDGPFSRQGELAQYKLGIANLALGEYEQAVSAFEQLIDRYPNSPLVDDARFQIASQPERNVQARLRSASDRSSDRAVGCLRGRESRQ
;
A
#
# COMPACT_ATOMS: atom_id res chain seq x y z
N MET A 1 51.46 -0.14 -27.36
CA MET A 1 50.14 0.47 -27.17
C MET A 1 49.16 -0.30 -28.04
N LEU A 2 48.21 -1.03 -27.46
CA LEU A 2 47.11 -1.63 -28.23
C LEU A 2 46.06 -0.53 -28.50
N PRO A 3 45.56 -0.39 -29.74
CA PRO A 3 44.56 0.63 -30.03
C PRO A 3 43.25 0.29 -29.33
N SER A 4 42.66 1.28 -28.66
CA SER A 4 41.33 1.21 -28.08
C SER A 4 40.31 0.94 -29.20
N ARG A 5 39.59 -0.18 -29.14
CA ARG A 5 38.44 -0.42 -30.03
C ARG A 5 37.37 0.62 -29.73
N ALA A 6 37.24 1.64 -30.59
CA ALA A 6 36.11 2.53 -30.59
C ALA A 6 34.90 1.76 -31.15
N TYR A 7 34.04 1.25 -30.26
CA TYR A 7 32.73 0.75 -30.69
C TYR A 7 31.90 1.95 -31.13
N ALA A 8 31.47 1.96 -32.39
CA ALA A 8 30.46 2.90 -32.86
C ALA A 8 29.17 2.62 -32.08
N GLY A 9 28.89 3.44 -31.07
CA GLY A 9 27.76 3.23 -30.17
C GLY A 9 26.41 3.40 -30.86
N TRP A 10 26.35 4.18 -31.94
CA TRP A 10 25.10 4.49 -32.62
C TRP A 10 25.20 4.08 -34.10
N VAL A 11 24.29 3.20 -34.52
CA VAL A 11 24.22 2.71 -35.91
C VAL A 11 22.82 2.98 -36.44
N TRP A 12 22.71 3.76 -37.51
CA TRP A 12 21.42 4.01 -38.17
C TRP A 12 21.18 3.00 -39.30
N THR A 13 19.98 2.41 -39.37
CA THR A 13 19.53 1.66 -40.57
C THR A 13 18.13 2.15 -41.03
N PRO A 14 17.81 2.09 -42.33
CA PRO A 14 16.49 2.48 -42.83
C PRO A 14 15.32 1.66 -42.27
N GLN A 15 15.61 0.45 -41.77
CA GLN A 15 14.61 -0.51 -41.29
C GLN A 15 14.34 -0.36 -39.79
N THR A 16 15.35 0.01 -39.01
CA THR A 16 15.29 0.04 -37.54
C THR A 16 15.58 1.40 -36.92
N GLY A 17 15.90 2.43 -37.71
CA GLY A 17 16.30 3.75 -37.20
C GLY A 17 17.67 3.72 -36.51
N TRP A 18 17.91 4.65 -35.58
CA TRP A 18 19.13 4.70 -34.77
C TRP A 18 19.12 3.56 -33.75
N ILE A 19 20.16 2.72 -33.77
CA ILE A 19 20.40 1.64 -32.83
C ILE A 19 21.53 2.10 -31.91
N GLY A 20 21.20 2.40 -30.66
CA GLY A 20 22.17 2.75 -29.62
C GLY A 20 22.99 1.55 -29.11
N PRO A 21 23.98 1.81 -28.24
CA PRO A 21 24.82 0.75 -27.71
C PRO A 21 23.99 -0.21 -26.86
N ALA A 22 24.43 -1.45 -26.69
CA ALA A 22 23.74 -2.44 -25.88
C ALA A 22 23.44 -1.86 -24.47
N GLY A 23 22.15 -1.71 -24.14
CA GLY A 23 21.69 -1.10 -22.89
C GLY A 23 21.20 0.35 -23.00
N ALA A 24 21.29 1.00 -24.15
CA ALA A 24 20.68 2.29 -24.40
C ALA A 24 19.15 2.26 -24.23
N VAL A 25 18.61 3.39 -23.78
CA VAL A 25 17.18 3.63 -23.67
C VAL A 25 16.58 3.72 -25.08
N LYS A 26 15.35 3.24 -25.28
CA LYS A 26 14.61 3.41 -26.53
C LYS A 26 14.28 4.86 -26.79
N ASP A 27 14.02 5.23 -28.04
CA ASP A 27 13.84 6.64 -28.43
C ASP A 27 12.59 7.25 -27.81
N THR A 28 11.52 6.46 -27.66
CA THR A 28 10.27 6.91 -27.04
C THR A 28 9.97 6.22 -25.70
N PRO A 29 9.26 6.89 -24.77
CA PRO A 29 8.80 6.27 -23.52
C PRO A 29 7.95 5.03 -23.78
N LYS A 30 7.10 5.07 -24.82
CA LYS A 30 6.26 3.94 -25.23
C LYS A 30 7.08 2.74 -25.68
N GLU A 31 8.06 2.91 -26.56
CA GLU A 31 8.93 1.80 -26.97
C GLU A 31 9.74 1.24 -25.80
N GLN A 32 10.20 2.10 -24.88
CA GLN A 32 10.88 1.66 -23.68
C GLN A 32 9.95 0.84 -22.77
N LEU A 33 8.67 1.25 -22.66
CA LEU A 33 7.65 0.53 -21.90
C LEU A 33 7.35 -0.83 -22.54
N ASP A 34 7.08 -0.86 -23.84
CA ASP A 34 6.78 -2.08 -24.60
C ASP A 34 7.95 -3.07 -24.51
N PHE A 35 9.19 -2.58 -24.56
CA PHE A 35 10.39 -3.39 -24.38
C PHE A 35 10.51 -3.99 -22.97
N ALA A 36 10.18 -3.21 -21.94
CA ALA A 36 10.18 -3.69 -20.56
C ALA A 36 9.04 -4.71 -20.30
N LEU A 37 7.86 -4.46 -20.86
CA LEU A 37 6.71 -5.37 -20.81
C LEU A 37 7.01 -6.71 -21.49
N ALA A 38 7.69 -6.70 -22.63
CA ALA A 38 8.11 -7.94 -23.28
C ALA A 38 8.98 -8.81 -22.37
N PHE A 39 9.89 -8.22 -21.58
CA PHE A 39 10.65 -9.00 -20.59
C PHE A 39 9.76 -9.53 -19.46
N PHE A 40 8.79 -8.73 -19.00
CA PHE A 40 7.85 -9.10 -17.95
C PHE A 40 6.98 -10.29 -18.37
N GLU A 41 6.39 -10.24 -19.56
CA GLU A 41 5.55 -11.31 -20.13
C GLU A 41 6.33 -12.62 -20.34
N ASN A 42 7.62 -12.51 -20.65
CA ASN A 42 8.53 -13.65 -20.75
C ASN A 42 9.04 -14.17 -19.38
N GLY A 43 8.51 -13.65 -18.27
CA GLY A 43 8.91 -14.02 -16.90
C GLY A 43 10.32 -13.59 -16.50
N LYS A 44 10.99 -12.75 -17.31
CA LYS A 44 12.36 -12.27 -17.07
C LYS A 44 12.33 -11.02 -16.19
N PHE A 45 11.82 -11.17 -14.97
CA PHE A 45 11.52 -10.06 -14.06
C PHE A 45 12.72 -9.18 -13.72
N ASP A 46 13.92 -9.74 -13.58
CA ASP A 46 15.14 -8.94 -13.33
C ASP A 46 15.47 -7.99 -14.49
N LYS A 47 15.33 -8.48 -15.73
CA LYS A 47 15.55 -7.66 -16.93
C LYS A 47 14.44 -6.62 -17.07
N ALA A 48 13.19 -7.02 -16.86
CA ALA A 48 12.04 -6.13 -16.89
C ALA A 48 12.22 -4.97 -15.89
N ARG A 49 12.62 -5.25 -14.65
CA ARG A 49 12.91 -4.24 -13.62
C ARG A 49 13.98 -3.24 -14.07
N ILE A 50 15.06 -3.70 -14.71
CA ILE A 50 16.11 -2.82 -15.22
C ILE A 50 15.52 -1.85 -16.27
N GLU A 51 14.73 -2.37 -17.22
CA GLU A 51 14.16 -1.56 -18.29
C GLU A 51 13.04 -0.62 -17.80
N PHE A 52 12.21 -1.03 -16.84
CA PHE A 52 11.26 -0.14 -16.17
C PHE A 52 11.99 0.98 -15.41
N LYS A 53 13.07 0.66 -14.69
CA LYS A 53 13.87 1.68 -13.98
C LYS A 53 14.50 2.69 -14.92
N LYS A 54 14.95 2.27 -16.11
CA LYS A 54 15.43 3.22 -17.14
C LYS A 54 14.31 4.16 -17.57
N LEU A 55 13.11 3.64 -17.83
CA LEU A 55 11.96 4.49 -18.17
C LEU A 55 11.67 5.51 -17.07
N LEU A 56 11.62 5.07 -15.81
CA LEU A 56 11.38 5.95 -14.66
C LEU A 56 12.49 6.97 -14.42
N THR A 57 13.71 6.71 -14.90
CA THR A 57 14.85 7.63 -14.76
C THR A 57 14.86 8.67 -15.89
N HIS A 58 14.67 8.23 -17.13
CA HIS A 58 14.84 9.06 -18.32
C HIS A 58 13.54 9.72 -18.80
N TYR A 59 12.38 9.14 -18.47
CA TYR A 59 11.06 9.56 -18.91
C TYR A 59 10.09 9.70 -17.74
N LYS A 60 10.55 10.17 -16.59
CA LYS A 60 9.78 10.24 -15.33
C LYS A 60 8.42 10.97 -15.43
N ASP A 61 8.32 11.96 -16.33
CA ASP A 61 7.14 12.80 -16.52
C ASP A 61 6.23 12.28 -17.65
N ALA A 62 6.64 11.21 -18.35
CA ALA A 62 5.86 10.61 -19.42
C ALA A 62 4.64 9.86 -18.87
N LEU A 63 3.60 9.76 -19.69
CA LEU A 63 2.36 9.06 -19.32
C LEU A 63 2.61 7.57 -19.03
N GLU A 64 3.61 6.99 -19.67
CA GLU A 64 4.08 5.62 -19.54
C GLU A 64 4.82 5.37 -18.23
N ALA A 65 5.32 6.41 -17.55
CA ALA A 65 6.05 6.28 -16.30
C ALA A 65 5.19 5.65 -15.19
N ARG A 66 3.91 6.00 -15.12
CA ARG A 66 2.99 5.40 -14.14
C ARG A 66 2.76 3.90 -14.39
N GLU A 67 2.73 3.48 -15.65
CA GLU A 67 2.57 2.08 -16.03
C GLU A 67 3.84 1.30 -15.71
N ALA A 68 5.02 1.87 -16.02
CA ALA A 68 6.31 1.29 -15.64
C ALA A 68 6.47 1.17 -14.11
N GLN A 69 6.04 2.16 -13.34
CA GLN A 69 6.10 2.17 -11.88
C GLN A 69 5.19 1.07 -11.28
N TYR A 70 3.99 0.90 -11.83
CA TYR A 70 3.10 -0.21 -11.48
C TYR A 70 3.73 -1.57 -11.81
N HIS A 71 4.24 -1.75 -13.03
CA HIS A 71 4.84 -3.02 -13.43
C HIS A 71 6.17 -3.32 -12.72
N LEU A 72 6.88 -2.31 -12.22
CA LEU A 72 8.01 -2.51 -11.32
C LEU A 72 7.56 -3.18 -10.01
N GLY A 73 6.42 -2.76 -9.45
CA GLY A 73 5.76 -3.44 -8.34
C GLY A 73 5.34 -4.87 -8.68
N ARG A 74 4.76 -5.08 -9.87
CA ARG A 74 4.40 -6.42 -10.36
C ARG A 74 5.61 -7.34 -10.45
N CYS A 75 6.75 -6.89 -10.97
CA CYS A 75 7.97 -7.69 -11.01
C CYS A 75 8.36 -8.19 -9.61
N HIS A 76 8.32 -7.31 -8.60
CA HIS A 76 8.61 -7.70 -7.22
C HIS A 76 7.58 -8.70 -6.67
N GLU A 77 6.30 -8.51 -6.98
CA GLU A 77 5.23 -9.41 -6.54
C GLU A 77 5.40 -10.82 -7.13
N GLU A 78 5.66 -10.93 -8.43
CA GLU A 78 5.89 -12.22 -9.12
C GLU A 78 7.17 -12.91 -8.62
N GLN A 79 8.17 -12.15 -8.15
CA GLN A 79 9.39 -12.67 -7.52
C GLN A 79 9.18 -13.07 -6.04
N GLY A 80 8.00 -12.79 -5.46
CA GLY A 80 7.69 -13.07 -4.05
C GLY A 80 8.21 -12.01 -3.06
N ASP A 81 8.75 -10.90 -3.56
CA ASP A 81 9.21 -9.77 -2.76
C ASP A 81 8.04 -8.83 -2.41
N TYR A 82 7.03 -9.36 -1.70
CA TYR A 82 5.75 -8.67 -1.47
C TYR A 82 5.87 -7.28 -0.84
N TYR A 83 6.82 -7.08 0.08
CA TYR A 83 7.01 -5.76 0.70
C TYR A 83 7.57 -4.74 -0.29
N ALA A 84 8.53 -5.15 -1.13
CA ALA A 84 9.05 -4.28 -2.19
C ALA A 84 7.96 -3.96 -3.22
N ALA A 85 7.12 -4.93 -3.57
CA ALA A 85 5.96 -4.72 -4.43
C ALA A 85 5.01 -3.65 -3.86
N PHE A 86 4.67 -3.77 -2.56
CA PHE A 86 3.86 -2.76 -1.85
C PHE A 86 4.47 -1.36 -1.95
N LEU A 87 5.78 -1.20 -1.72
CA LEU A 87 6.43 0.11 -1.78
C LEU A 87 6.32 0.75 -3.18
N GLU A 88 6.50 -0.04 -4.24
CA GLU A 88 6.38 0.47 -5.62
C GLU A 88 4.92 0.74 -6.02
N TYR A 89 3.97 -0.04 -5.50
CA TYR A 89 2.52 0.23 -5.65
C TYR A 89 2.11 1.52 -4.97
N ARG A 90 2.49 1.70 -3.71
CA ARG A 90 2.23 2.94 -2.97
C ARG A 90 2.85 4.14 -3.67
N LYS A 91 4.11 4.00 -4.15
CA LYS A 91 4.77 5.04 -4.95
C LYS A 91 3.98 5.36 -6.22
N THR A 92 3.39 4.36 -6.88
CA THR A 92 2.54 4.60 -8.06
C THR A 92 1.37 5.53 -7.72
N ILE A 93 0.67 5.29 -6.61
CA ILE A 93 -0.47 6.11 -6.17
C ILE A 93 0.00 7.54 -5.80
N GLN A 94 1.09 7.65 -5.04
CA GLN A 94 1.56 8.93 -4.50
C GLN A 94 2.24 9.83 -5.54
N VAL A 95 3.04 9.24 -6.44
CA VAL A 95 3.80 9.99 -7.45
C VAL A 95 3.01 10.16 -8.74
N TYR A 96 2.10 9.22 -9.06
CA TYR A 96 1.28 9.25 -10.26
C TYR A 96 -0.23 9.17 -9.96
N PRO A 97 -0.85 10.19 -9.34
CA PRO A 97 -2.26 10.17 -8.95
C PRO A 97 -3.24 9.98 -10.12
N SER A 98 -2.83 10.29 -11.36
CA SER A 98 -3.64 10.13 -12.56
C SER A 98 -3.68 8.70 -13.12
N THR A 99 -3.13 7.72 -12.39
CA THR A 99 -3.13 6.31 -12.80
C THR A 99 -4.55 5.76 -12.96
N THR A 100 -4.80 5.07 -14.07
CA THR A 100 -6.08 4.38 -14.33
C THR A 100 -6.18 3.05 -13.56
N ARG A 101 -5.09 2.60 -12.94
CA ARG A 101 -5.00 1.32 -12.21
C ARG A 101 -5.20 1.45 -10.71
N PHE A 102 -5.68 2.59 -10.22
CA PHE A 102 -5.81 2.87 -8.79
C PHE A 102 -6.49 1.71 -8.02
N GLU A 103 -7.68 1.29 -8.45
CA GLU A 103 -8.42 0.18 -7.82
C GLU A 103 -7.67 -1.16 -7.86
N GLU A 104 -6.97 -1.45 -8.97
CA GLU A 104 -6.17 -2.68 -9.09
C GLU A 104 -4.96 -2.65 -8.14
N ILE A 105 -4.31 -1.50 -8.03
CA ILE A 105 -3.15 -1.31 -7.14
C ILE A 105 -3.58 -1.49 -5.69
N VAL A 106 -4.69 -0.88 -5.27
CA VAL A 106 -5.20 -1.00 -3.90
C VAL A 106 -5.63 -2.44 -3.59
N GLU A 107 -6.29 -3.13 -4.52
CA GLU A 107 -6.59 -4.56 -4.36
C GLU A 107 -5.31 -5.39 -4.16
N ARG A 108 -4.26 -5.16 -4.96
CA ARG A 108 -2.97 -5.86 -4.81
C ARG A 108 -2.31 -5.57 -3.46
N MET A 109 -2.30 -4.31 -3.04
CA MET A 109 -1.82 -3.94 -1.71
C MET A 109 -2.60 -4.66 -0.62
N TYR A 110 -3.93 -4.76 -0.74
CA TYR A 110 -4.77 -5.49 0.21
C TYR A 110 -4.41 -6.99 0.27
N GLN A 111 -4.17 -7.62 -0.88
CA GLN A 111 -3.72 -9.02 -0.94
C GLN A 111 -2.33 -9.21 -0.31
N ILE A 112 -1.40 -8.28 -0.53
CA ILE A 112 -0.09 -8.27 0.13
C ILE A 112 -0.26 -8.14 1.66
N GLY A 113 -1.13 -7.27 2.13
CA GLY A 113 -1.45 -7.12 3.55
C GLY A 113 -1.98 -8.43 4.15
N ASN A 114 -2.89 -9.11 3.45
CA ASN A 114 -3.40 -10.42 3.87
C ASN A 114 -2.30 -11.50 3.86
N HIS A 115 -1.37 -11.45 2.90
CA HIS A 115 -0.21 -12.34 2.87
C HIS A 115 0.63 -12.20 4.15
N PHE A 116 0.94 -10.96 4.54
CA PHE A 116 1.68 -10.67 5.78
C PHE A 116 0.89 -11.05 7.04
N LEU A 117 -0.42 -10.75 7.07
CA LEU A 117 -1.28 -11.05 8.21
C LEU A 117 -1.46 -12.56 8.44
N SER A 118 -1.60 -13.35 7.38
CA SER A 118 -1.76 -14.81 7.44
C SER A 118 -0.50 -15.54 7.91
N GLY A 119 0.67 -14.89 7.87
CA GLY A 119 1.88 -15.33 8.55
C GLY A 119 2.29 -16.77 8.25
N LYS A 120 2.49 -17.13 6.97
CA LYS A 120 3.10 -18.44 6.63
C LYS A 120 4.43 -18.58 7.39
N LYS A 121 4.50 -19.56 8.30
CA LYS A 121 5.70 -19.92 9.05
C LYS A 121 6.83 -20.24 8.06
N ARG A 122 7.85 -19.38 7.94
CA ARG A 122 9.03 -19.68 7.12
C ARG A 122 10.03 -20.46 7.98
N LYS A 123 10.24 -21.74 7.67
CA LYS A 123 11.36 -22.51 8.23
C LYS A 123 12.66 -21.93 7.64
N VAL A 124 13.51 -21.35 8.46
CA VAL A 124 14.88 -20.95 8.07
C VAL A 124 15.85 -21.82 8.86
N LEU A 125 16.60 -22.67 8.14
CA LEU A 125 17.79 -23.38 8.63
C LEU A 125 17.70 -23.97 10.06
N GLY A 126 16.76 -24.88 10.30
CA GLY A 126 16.68 -25.66 11.55
C GLY A 126 16.16 -24.92 12.79
N THR A 127 16.17 -23.58 12.80
CA THR A 127 15.54 -22.76 13.85
C THR A 127 14.20 -22.23 13.35
N ILE A 128 13.12 -22.55 14.06
CA ILE A 128 11.80 -21.98 13.78
C ILE A 128 11.84 -20.50 14.21
N ALA A 129 12.22 -19.60 13.30
CA ALA A 129 12.05 -18.15 13.51
C ALA A 129 10.56 -17.81 13.32
N ILE A 130 9.83 -17.75 14.43
CA ILE A 130 8.43 -17.32 14.45
C ILE A 130 8.42 -15.80 14.52
N MET A 131 8.30 -15.13 13.37
CA MET A 131 7.74 -13.78 13.35
C MET A 131 6.74 -13.69 12.21
N PRO A 132 5.42 -13.79 12.49
CA PRO A 132 4.46 -13.32 11.51
C PRO A 132 4.74 -11.83 11.29
N ALA A 133 4.94 -11.42 10.04
CA ALA A 133 5.25 -10.03 9.69
C ALA A 133 3.99 -9.14 9.81
N ARG A 134 3.31 -9.22 10.95
CA ARG A 134 2.09 -8.47 11.27
C ARG A 134 2.37 -6.97 11.28
N ASP A 135 3.57 -6.56 11.68
CA ASP A 135 4.00 -5.15 11.58
C ASP A 135 3.92 -4.65 10.13
N LYS A 136 4.38 -5.47 9.17
CA LYS A 136 4.26 -5.13 7.74
C LYS A 136 2.81 -5.14 7.27
N ALA A 137 1.97 -6.01 7.81
CA ALA A 137 0.53 -5.99 7.50
C ALA A 137 -0.11 -4.68 7.98
N ILE A 138 0.24 -4.20 9.19
CA ILE A 138 -0.18 -2.89 9.70
C ILE A 138 0.24 -1.80 8.72
N GLU A 139 1.52 -1.73 8.34
CA GLU A 139 2.00 -0.70 7.41
C GLU A 139 1.23 -0.69 6.09
N VAL A 140 0.94 -1.88 5.54
CA VAL A 140 0.21 -2.03 4.28
C VAL A 140 -1.24 -1.57 4.42
N PHE A 141 -1.96 -2.05 5.44
CA PHE A 141 -3.37 -1.69 5.64
C PHE A 141 -3.53 -0.21 6.03
N GLN A 142 -2.61 0.32 6.81
CA GLN A 142 -2.56 1.75 7.14
C GLN A 142 -2.36 2.59 5.88
N ALA A 143 -1.43 2.22 5.01
CA ALA A 143 -1.24 2.94 3.75
C ALA A 143 -2.49 2.91 2.85
N ILE A 144 -3.23 1.80 2.82
CA ILE A 144 -4.52 1.74 2.07
C ILE A 144 -5.56 2.68 2.71
N ALA A 145 -5.65 2.71 4.03
CA ALA A 145 -6.57 3.60 4.75
C ALA A 145 -6.23 5.09 4.61
N GLU A 146 -4.96 5.43 4.35
CA GLU A 146 -4.45 6.79 4.13
C GLU A 146 -4.58 7.21 2.66
N ASP A 147 -4.02 6.41 1.75
CA ASP A 147 -3.88 6.75 0.32
C ASP A 147 -5.13 6.37 -0.51
N GLY A 148 -5.96 5.45 -0.02
CA GLY A 148 -7.17 4.98 -0.72
C GLY A 148 -8.39 4.71 0.18
N PRO A 149 -8.81 5.65 1.05
CA PRO A 149 -9.93 5.46 1.95
C PRO A 149 -11.26 5.18 1.23
N PHE A 150 -11.48 5.72 0.03
CA PHE A 150 -12.72 5.52 -0.73
C PHE A 150 -12.64 4.38 -1.76
N SER A 151 -11.54 3.64 -1.78
CA SER A 151 -11.42 2.44 -2.62
C SER A 151 -12.39 1.36 -2.15
N ARG A 152 -12.67 0.37 -3.01
CA ARG A 152 -13.50 -0.79 -2.65
C ARG A 152 -12.98 -1.56 -1.43
N GLN A 153 -11.68 -1.46 -1.15
CA GLN A 153 -11.01 -2.16 -0.06
C GLN A 153 -10.75 -1.26 1.15
N GLY A 154 -11.14 0.03 1.12
CA GLY A 154 -10.84 0.99 2.19
C GLY A 154 -11.41 0.57 3.55
N GLU A 155 -12.69 0.21 3.60
CA GLU A 155 -13.34 -0.31 4.82
C GLU A 155 -12.76 -1.65 5.29
N LEU A 156 -12.43 -2.54 4.35
CA LEU A 156 -11.82 -3.84 4.64
C LEU A 156 -10.41 -3.67 5.21
N ALA A 157 -9.61 -2.76 4.63
CA ALA A 157 -8.27 -2.45 5.09
C ALA A 157 -8.29 -1.83 6.49
N GLN A 158 -9.23 -0.91 6.77
CA GLN A 158 -9.39 -0.33 8.10
C GLN A 158 -9.74 -1.41 9.15
N TYR A 159 -10.64 -2.33 8.81
CA TYR A 159 -10.97 -3.46 9.70
C TYR A 159 -9.74 -4.36 9.91
N LYS A 160 -9.03 -4.71 8.83
CA LYS A 160 -7.84 -5.56 8.86
C LYS A 160 -6.68 -4.91 9.62
N LEU A 161 -6.55 -3.58 9.58
CA LEU A 161 -5.61 -2.83 10.40
C LEU A 161 -5.89 -3.06 11.89
N GLY A 162 -7.15 -2.97 12.32
CA GLY A 162 -7.54 -3.29 13.70
C GLY A 162 -7.21 -4.73 14.08
N ILE A 163 -7.54 -5.70 13.21
CA ILE A 163 -7.22 -7.13 13.43
C ILE A 163 -5.70 -7.37 13.50
N ALA A 164 -4.90 -6.70 12.66
CA ALA A 164 -3.45 -6.82 12.67
C ALA A 164 -2.84 -6.30 13.99
N ASN A 165 -3.33 -5.15 14.49
CA ASN A 165 -2.94 -4.60 15.78
C ASN A 165 -3.34 -5.52 16.95
N LEU A 166 -4.56 -6.07 16.95
CA LEU A 166 -4.97 -7.07 17.95
C LEU A 166 -4.04 -8.28 17.96
N ALA A 167 -3.67 -8.77 16.78
CA ALA A 167 -2.77 -9.91 16.66
C ALA A 167 -1.34 -9.61 17.15
N LEU A 168 -0.97 -8.34 17.32
CA LEU A 168 0.29 -7.89 17.92
C LEU A 168 0.18 -7.53 19.40
N GLY A 169 -1.04 -7.50 19.96
CA GLY A 169 -1.28 -7.06 21.34
C GLY A 169 -1.34 -5.54 21.50
N GLU A 170 -1.36 -4.81 20.38
CA GLU A 170 -1.48 -3.34 20.32
C GLU A 170 -2.95 -2.94 20.43
N TYR A 171 -3.54 -3.14 21.62
CA TYR A 171 -4.98 -3.01 21.83
C TYR A 171 -5.51 -1.58 21.63
N GLU A 172 -4.74 -0.56 22.01
CA GLU A 172 -5.16 0.84 21.87
C GLU A 172 -5.26 1.23 20.39
N GLN A 173 -4.26 0.84 19.60
CA GLN A 173 -4.19 1.05 18.17
C GLN A 173 -5.28 0.25 17.45
N ALA A 174 -5.56 -0.98 17.91
CA ALA A 174 -6.66 -1.78 17.39
C ALA A 174 -8.02 -1.11 17.61
N VAL A 175 -8.30 -0.65 18.84
CA VAL A 175 -9.54 0.07 19.15
C VAL A 175 -9.64 1.34 18.31
N SER A 176 -8.57 2.12 18.21
CA SER A 176 -8.55 3.33 17.38
C SER A 176 -8.85 3.01 15.90
N ALA A 177 -8.29 1.93 15.35
CA ALA A 177 -8.54 1.53 13.98
C ALA A 177 -10.01 1.12 13.76
N PHE A 178 -10.62 0.39 14.71
CA PHE A 178 -12.03 0.03 14.65
C PHE A 178 -12.97 1.23 14.84
N GLU A 179 -12.65 2.16 15.74
CA GLU A 179 -13.39 3.42 15.91
C GLU A 179 -13.38 4.23 14.62
N GLN A 180 -12.21 4.38 13.98
CA GLN A 180 -12.11 5.03 12.67
C GLN A 180 -12.93 4.33 11.59
N LEU A 181 -13.09 3.00 11.62
CA LEU A 181 -14.00 2.29 10.71
C LEU A 181 -15.44 2.70 10.94
N ILE A 182 -15.87 2.74 12.20
CA ILE A 182 -17.24 3.08 12.59
C ILE A 182 -17.55 4.54 12.20
N ASP A 183 -16.59 5.44 12.39
CA ASP A 183 -16.76 6.86 12.10
C ASP A 183 -16.72 7.15 10.59
N ARG A 184 -15.78 6.54 9.87
CA ARG A 184 -15.57 6.80 8.43
C ARG A 184 -16.52 6.01 7.52
N TYR A 185 -16.91 4.80 7.93
CA TYR A 185 -17.77 3.90 7.15
C TYR A 185 -18.98 3.44 7.98
N PRO A 186 -19.87 4.37 8.41
CA PRO A 186 -20.97 4.05 9.33
C PRO A 186 -22.00 3.05 8.77
N ASN A 187 -22.04 2.87 7.44
CA ASN A 187 -22.91 1.92 6.74
C ASN A 187 -22.20 0.62 6.34
N SER A 188 -20.92 0.45 6.71
CA SER A 188 -20.18 -0.76 6.37
C SER A 188 -20.76 -1.97 7.10
N PRO A 189 -20.88 -3.15 6.46
CA PRO A 189 -21.32 -4.37 7.13
C PRO A 189 -20.35 -4.81 8.24
N LEU A 190 -19.14 -4.24 8.30
CA LEU A 190 -18.11 -4.54 9.29
C LEU A 190 -18.25 -3.73 10.58
N VAL A 191 -19.19 -2.77 10.65
CA VAL A 191 -19.38 -1.90 11.83
C VAL A 191 -19.72 -2.70 13.07
N ASP A 192 -20.62 -3.68 12.96
CA ASP A 192 -21.02 -4.50 14.10
C ASP A 192 -19.90 -5.45 14.55
N ASP A 193 -19.15 -6.01 13.59
CA ASP A 193 -17.94 -6.79 13.88
C ASP A 193 -16.89 -5.94 14.60
N ALA A 194 -16.63 -4.71 14.13
CA ALA A 194 -15.70 -3.79 14.75
C ALA A 194 -16.12 -3.43 16.19
N ARG A 195 -17.41 -3.15 16.42
CA ARG A 195 -17.96 -2.91 17.77
C ARG A 195 -17.79 -4.12 18.68
N PHE A 196 -18.01 -5.32 18.15
CA PHE A 196 -17.79 -6.55 18.88
C PHE A 196 -16.31 -6.72 19.24
N GLN A 197 -15.38 -6.48 18.31
CA GLN A 197 -13.94 -6.55 18.57
C GLN A 197 -13.50 -5.54 19.63
N ILE A 198 -14.03 -4.30 19.62
CA ILE A 198 -13.77 -3.32 20.67
C ILE A 198 -14.30 -3.85 22.01
N ALA A 199 -15.56 -4.31 22.06
CA ALA A 199 -16.20 -4.76 23.28
C ALA A 199 -15.56 -6.01 23.90
N SER A 200 -15.00 -6.90 23.07
CA SER A 200 -14.36 -8.15 23.51
C SER A 200 -12.99 -7.96 24.13
N GLN A 201 -12.37 -6.77 24.01
CA GLN A 201 -11.06 -6.53 24.62
C GLN A 201 -11.16 -6.47 26.16
N PRO A 202 -10.49 -7.38 26.88
CA PRO A 202 -10.51 -7.40 28.33
C PRO A 202 -9.71 -6.19 28.86
N GLU A 203 -10.40 -5.35 29.62
CA GLU A 203 -9.82 -4.34 30.52
C GLU A 203 -9.17 -3.08 29.92
N ARG A 204 -10.02 -2.21 29.34
CA ARG A 204 -9.94 -0.74 29.54
C ARG A 204 -11.24 0.00 29.17
N ASN A 205 -12.16 -0.67 28.48
CA ASN A 205 -13.46 -0.13 28.09
C ASN A 205 -14.39 0.24 29.25
N VAL A 206 -14.18 -0.27 30.47
CA VAL A 206 -14.93 0.22 31.63
C VAL A 206 -14.56 1.68 31.92
N GLN A 207 -13.29 2.05 31.92
CA GLN A 207 -12.86 3.42 32.24
C GLN A 207 -13.15 4.41 31.11
N ALA A 208 -12.99 4.03 29.84
CA ALA A 208 -13.28 4.91 28.69
C ALA A 208 -14.78 5.13 28.46
N ARG A 209 -15.61 4.09 28.64
CA ARG A 209 -17.08 4.23 28.61
C ARG A 209 -17.58 5.05 29.80
N LEU A 210 -17.01 4.86 31.00
CA LEU A 210 -17.32 5.69 32.15
C LEU A 210 -16.93 7.16 31.94
N ARG A 211 -15.77 7.45 31.33
CA ARG A 211 -15.34 8.82 30.99
C ARG A 211 -16.25 9.48 29.95
N SER A 212 -16.53 8.83 28.84
CA SER A 212 -17.42 9.42 27.82
C SER A 212 -18.89 9.53 28.29
N ALA A 213 -19.31 8.71 29.26
CA ALA A 213 -20.60 8.83 29.92
C ALA A 213 -20.60 9.95 31.00
N SER A 214 -19.49 10.13 31.72
CA SER A 214 -19.33 11.25 32.67
C SER A 214 -19.28 12.59 31.92
N ASP A 215 -18.58 12.66 30.80
CA ASP A 215 -18.43 13.89 30.02
C ASP A 215 -19.79 14.30 29.42
N ARG A 216 -20.50 13.36 28.78
CA ARG A 216 -21.86 13.60 28.25
C ARG A 216 -22.90 13.96 29.31
N SER A 217 -22.77 13.45 30.53
CA SER A 217 -23.68 13.80 31.63
C SER A 217 -23.32 15.15 32.26
N SER A 218 -22.04 15.50 32.32
CA SER A 218 -21.57 16.81 32.76
C SER A 218 -21.99 17.93 31.79
N ASP A 219 -21.87 17.73 30.48
CA ASP A 219 -22.30 18.71 29.47
C ASP A 219 -23.80 18.97 29.52
N ARG A 220 -24.61 17.92 29.75
CA ARG A 220 -26.06 18.04 29.95
C ARG A 220 -26.40 18.81 31.23
N ALA A 221 -25.66 18.61 32.31
CA ALA A 221 -25.87 19.33 33.57
C ALA A 221 -25.50 20.82 33.45
N VAL A 222 -24.38 21.13 32.80
CA VAL A 222 -23.93 22.51 32.54
C VAL A 222 -24.90 23.26 31.63
N GLY A 223 -25.43 22.61 30.59
CA GLY A 223 -26.47 23.18 29.72
C GLY A 223 -27.78 23.48 30.46
N CYS A 224 -28.16 22.65 31.44
CA CYS A 224 -29.38 22.83 32.23
C CYS A 224 -29.26 23.99 33.24
N LEU A 225 -28.08 24.21 33.83
CA LEU A 225 -27.82 25.31 34.75
C LEU A 225 -27.79 26.67 34.04
N ARG A 226 -27.11 26.77 32.89
CA ARG A 226 -27.06 28.02 32.08
C ARG A 226 -28.44 28.46 31.56
N GLY A 227 -29.34 27.52 31.32
CA GLY A 227 -30.72 27.80 30.92
C GLY A 227 -31.64 28.33 32.03
N ARG A 228 -31.24 28.22 33.31
CA ARG A 228 -31.99 28.77 34.46
C ARG A 228 -31.56 30.18 34.84
N GLU A 229 -30.29 30.52 34.70
CA GLU A 229 -29.76 31.86 35.00
C GLU A 229 -30.17 32.93 33.97
N SER A 230 -30.66 32.52 32.80
CA SER A 230 -31.12 33.41 31.72
C SER A 230 -32.62 33.70 31.75
N ARG A 231 -33.35 33.26 32.79
CA ARG A 231 -34.80 33.47 32.97
C ARG A 231 -35.19 34.23 34.24
N GLN A 232 -34.27 35.00 34.81
CA GLN A 232 -34.53 36.00 35.85
C GLN A 232 -34.27 37.40 35.29
#